data_AF-A0A534JHB8-F1
#
_entry.id   AF-A0A534JHB8-F1
#
_cell.length_a   1.000
_cell.length_b   1.000
_cell.length_c   1.000
_cell.angle_alpha   90.00
_cell.angle_beta   90.00
_cell.angle_gamma   90.00
#
_symmetry.space_group_name_H-M   'P 1'
#
loop_
_entity.id
_entity.type
_entity.pdbx_description
1 polymer ?
#
loop_
_entity_poly.entity_id
_entity_poly.type
_entity_poly.pdbx_seq_one_letter_code
_entity_poly.pdbx_strand_id
1 'polypeptide(L)'
;EVRVSDFCREGSMVDIAAITKGKGWQGHHTRWHTHLLSHKNSKHRRNIGTLGNFMPGYVRNTVPQSGQLGYHQRTEYNKRILRIGDDGKDITPNGGFLHYGNVRTQYLLVHGSIPGPTKRLIRLRDASRAGFVKLEKAPELTYISKESKQGV
;
A
#
# COMPACT_ATOMS: atom_id res chain seq x y z
N GLU A 1 -27.37 -2.77 -11.84
CA GLU A 1 -26.14 -2.33 -11.15
C GLU A 1 -25.53 -3.53 -10.46
N VAL A 2 -24.21 -3.73 -10.53
CA VAL A 2 -23.52 -4.83 -9.83
C VAL A 2 -23.04 -4.29 -8.49
N ARG A 3 -23.48 -4.89 -7.38
CA ARG A 3 -23.09 -4.45 -6.04
C ARG A 3 -21.82 -5.15 -5.60
N VAL A 4 -21.13 -4.55 -4.63
CA VAL A 4 -19.90 -5.13 -4.05
C VAL A 4 -20.19 -6.45 -3.31
N SER A 5 -21.39 -6.58 -2.73
CA SER A 5 -21.89 -7.80 -2.08
C SER A 5 -21.96 -9.01 -3.02
N ASP A 6 -22.15 -8.77 -4.32
CA ASP A 6 -22.29 -9.85 -5.31
C ASP A 6 -20.92 -10.39 -5.72
N PHE A 7 -19.89 -9.56 -5.63
CA PHE A 7 -18.51 -9.92 -5.95
C PHE A 7 -17.82 -10.68 -4.81
N CYS A 8 -17.94 -10.19 -3.58
CA CYS A 8 -17.18 -10.73 -2.46
C CYS A 8 -18.03 -10.86 -1.19
N ARG A 9 -17.68 -11.83 -0.35
CA ARG A 9 -18.35 -12.08 0.94
C ARG A 9 -17.48 -11.64 2.09
N GLU A 10 -18.09 -11.33 3.24
CA GLU A 10 -17.33 -11.06 4.45
C GLU A 10 -16.46 -12.27 4.84
N GLY A 11 -15.23 -12.02 5.26
CA GLY A 11 -14.25 -13.05 5.56
C GLY A 11 -13.49 -13.59 4.35
N SER A 12 -13.93 -13.34 3.12
CA SER A 12 -13.24 -13.78 1.91
C SER A 12 -11.88 -13.10 1.72
N MET A 13 -10.99 -13.77 0.99
CA MET A 13 -9.69 -13.25 0.61
C MET A 13 -9.76 -12.66 -0.80
N VAL A 14 -9.18 -11.47 -0.97
CA VAL A 14 -9.09 -10.78 -2.26
C VAL A 14 -7.66 -10.33 -2.52
N ASP A 15 -7.30 -10.24 -3.81
CA ASP A 15 -6.08 -9.59 -4.24
C ASP A 15 -6.39 -8.14 -4.64
N ILE A 16 -5.50 -7.23 -4.27
CA ILE A 16 -5.67 -5.80 -4.48
C ILE A 16 -4.59 -5.30 -5.42
N ALA A 17 -4.99 -4.86 -6.62
CA ALA A 17 -4.13 -4.24 -7.59
C ALA A 17 -4.31 -2.71 -7.55
N ALA A 18 -3.26 -1.99 -7.19
CA ALA A 18 -3.28 -0.54 -7.19
C ALA A 18 -1.90 0.06 -7.47
N ILE A 19 -1.87 1.38 -7.67
CA ILE A 19 -0.65 2.14 -7.89
C ILE A 19 -0.16 2.64 -6.53
N THR A 20 1.14 2.53 -6.24
CA THR A 20 1.73 3.03 -4.99
C THR A 20 1.84 4.55 -4.94
N LYS A 21 1.86 5.16 -3.74
CA LYS A 21 2.04 6.61 -3.59
C LYS A 21 3.33 7.05 -4.30
N GLY A 22 3.22 8.07 -5.15
CA GLY A 22 4.36 8.64 -5.85
C GLY A 22 5.27 9.40 -4.88
N LYS A 23 6.58 9.21 -5.00
CA LYS A 23 7.60 9.95 -4.23
C LYS A 23 8.56 10.72 -5.14
N GLY A 24 8.31 10.77 -6.45
CA GLY A 24 9.12 11.50 -7.43
C GLY A 24 10.51 10.87 -7.64
N TRP A 25 11.47 11.71 -8.03
CA TRP A 25 12.88 11.31 -8.14
C TRP A 25 13.51 11.19 -6.74
N GLN A 26 14.15 10.07 -6.46
CA GLN A 26 14.80 9.80 -5.19
C GLN A 26 16.25 9.40 -5.39
N GLY A 27 17.10 9.81 -4.46
CA GLY A 27 18.50 9.40 -4.41
C GLY A 27 18.68 7.91 -4.09
N HIS A 28 19.89 7.41 -4.28
CA HIS A 28 20.24 5.99 -4.11
C HIS A 28 19.81 5.44 -2.74
N HIS A 29 20.12 6.17 -1.66
CA HIS A 29 19.76 5.80 -0.30
C HIS A 29 18.25 5.63 -0.10
N THR A 30 17.44 6.64 -0.45
CA THR A 30 15.99 6.59 -0.18
C THR A 30 15.27 5.59 -1.08
N ARG A 31 15.78 5.36 -2.29
CA ARG A 31 15.16 4.43 -3.24
C ARG A 31 15.47 2.97 -2.92
N TRP A 32 16.71 2.66 -2.55
CA TRP A 32 17.21 1.30 -2.38
C TRP A 32 17.59 0.94 -0.94
N HIS A 33 17.47 1.87 0.00
CA HIS A 33 17.82 1.69 1.41
C HIS A 33 19.29 1.29 1.63
N THR A 34 20.20 1.81 0.80
CA THR A 34 21.64 1.59 0.97
C THR A 34 22.14 2.28 2.24
N HIS A 35 23.17 1.72 2.90
CA HIS A 35 23.80 2.38 4.05
C HIS A 35 24.38 3.75 3.67
N LEU A 36 24.31 4.70 4.60
CA LEU A 36 24.96 6.00 4.45
C LEU A 36 26.47 5.84 4.52
N LEU A 37 27.17 6.61 3.70
CA LEU A 37 28.62 6.73 3.80
C LEU A 37 29.01 7.43 5.11
N SER A 38 30.29 7.36 5.46
CA SER A 38 30.85 8.06 6.62
C SER A 38 30.52 9.55 6.57
N HIS A 39 30.29 10.15 7.74
CA HIS A 39 30.14 11.59 7.89
C HIS A 39 31.34 12.37 7.32
N LYS A 40 32.55 11.78 7.34
CA LYS A 40 33.78 12.40 6.81
C LYS A 40 33.95 12.24 5.28
N ASN A 41 32.94 11.74 4.57
CA ASN A 41 33.04 11.63 3.12
C ASN A 41 33.07 13.01 2.45
N SER A 42 34.07 13.26 1.61
CA SER A 42 34.32 14.59 1.02
C SER A 42 33.19 15.10 0.14
N LYS A 43 32.55 14.21 -0.66
CA LYS A 43 31.53 14.63 -1.63
C LYS A 43 30.12 14.61 -1.03
N HIS A 44 29.50 13.43 -0.99
CA HIS A 44 28.11 13.29 -0.58
C HIS A 44 27.93 12.04 0.27
N ARG A 45 27.26 12.19 1.41
CA ARG A 45 27.00 11.08 2.34
C ARG A 45 25.94 10.10 1.83
N ARG A 46 24.99 10.58 1.03
CA ARG A 46 23.82 9.83 0.52
C ARG A 46 24.02 9.19 -0.86
N ASN A 47 25.28 9.12 -1.31
CA ASN A 47 25.67 8.43 -2.54
C ASN A 47 26.06 6.98 -2.26
N ILE A 48 26.25 6.21 -3.33
CA ILE A 48 26.86 4.89 -3.29
C ILE A 48 28.39 5.04 -3.23
N GLY A 49 29.05 4.09 -2.56
CA GLY A 49 30.51 4.04 -2.48
C GLY A 49 31.17 3.68 -3.82
N THR A 50 30.88 2.49 -4.36
CA THR A 50 31.43 2.01 -5.63
C THR A 50 30.33 1.60 -6.61
N LEU A 51 30.54 1.85 -7.90
CA LEU A 51 29.63 1.46 -9.00
C LEU A 51 29.93 0.07 -9.57
N GLY A 52 30.98 -0.60 -9.08
CA GLY A 52 31.38 -1.93 -9.54
C GLY A 52 32.90 -2.08 -9.68
N ASN A 53 33.31 -3.23 -10.18
CA ASN A 53 34.69 -3.53 -10.54
C ASN A 53 35.03 -2.99 -11.94
N PHE A 54 36.32 -3.00 -12.31
CA PHE A 54 36.79 -2.45 -13.60
C PHE A 54 36.25 -3.24 -14.82
N MET A 55 36.40 -4.57 -14.83
CA MET A 55 35.86 -5.46 -15.87
C MET A 55 34.44 -5.90 -15.45
N PRO A 56 33.35 -5.50 -16.13
CA PRO A 56 33.15 -5.57 -17.58
C PRO A 56 33.22 -4.24 -18.36
N GLY A 57 33.69 -3.14 -17.75
CA GLY A 57 33.80 -1.83 -18.42
C GLY A 57 32.48 -1.04 -18.49
N TYR A 58 31.42 -1.51 -17.82
CA TYR A 58 30.15 -0.80 -17.70
C TYR A 58 29.48 -1.05 -16.34
N VAL A 59 28.56 -0.15 -15.96
CA VAL A 59 27.79 -0.28 -14.71
C VAL A 59 26.67 -1.31 -14.91
N ARG A 60 26.63 -2.35 -14.08
CA ARG A 60 25.57 -3.38 -14.15
C ARG A 60 24.22 -2.80 -13.73
N ASN A 61 23.14 -3.32 -14.31
CA ASN A 61 21.76 -2.94 -13.98
C ASN A 61 21.34 -3.29 -12.54
N THR A 62 22.03 -4.24 -11.89
CA THR A 62 21.82 -4.62 -10.50
C THR A 62 22.34 -3.58 -9.52
N VAL A 63 23.24 -2.68 -9.96
CA VAL A 63 23.78 -1.62 -9.10
C VAL A 63 22.66 -0.62 -8.82
N PRO A 64 22.39 -0.31 -7.53
CA PRO A 64 21.33 0.62 -7.20
C PRO A 64 21.64 1.99 -7.82
N GLN A 65 20.64 2.62 -8.44
CA GLN A 65 20.76 3.97 -9.00
C GLN A 65 19.66 4.87 -8.48
N SER A 66 19.93 6.18 -8.42
CA SER A 66 18.88 7.17 -8.21
C SER A 66 17.84 7.10 -9.33
N GLY A 67 16.62 7.54 -9.03
CA GLY A 67 15.54 7.47 -10.00
C GLY A 67 14.16 7.55 -9.37
N GLN A 68 13.15 7.26 -10.18
CA GLN A 68 11.77 7.25 -9.72
C GLN A 68 11.55 6.26 -8.56
N LEU A 69 10.89 6.74 -7.51
CA LEU A 69 10.39 5.92 -6.41
C LEU A 69 8.87 6.10 -6.27
N GLY A 70 8.17 4.97 -6.26
CA GLY A 70 6.72 4.94 -6.14
C GLY A 70 6.02 5.28 -7.46
N TYR A 71 4.70 5.36 -7.41
CA TYR A 71 3.87 5.38 -8.63
C TYR A 71 4.08 4.14 -9.50
N HIS A 72 4.27 2.99 -8.84
CA HIS A 72 4.39 1.69 -9.49
C HIS A 72 3.13 0.87 -9.26
N GLN A 73 2.74 0.07 -10.25
CA GLN A 73 1.67 -0.91 -10.09
C GLN A 73 2.14 -2.04 -9.17
N ARG A 74 1.36 -2.34 -8.14
CA ARG A 74 1.60 -3.45 -7.21
C ARG A 74 0.30 -4.21 -6.99
N THR A 75 0.43 -5.52 -6.84
CA THR A 75 -0.65 -6.39 -6.43
C THR A 75 -0.30 -6.94 -5.05
N GLU A 76 -1.09 -6.56 -4.05
CA GLU A 76 -1.02 -7.16 -2.72
C GLU A 76 -2.01 -8.32 -2.66
N TYR A 77 -1.48 -9.49 -2.33
CA TYR A 77 -2.23 -10.74 -2.34
C TYR A 77 -2.86 -11.02 -0.98
N ASN A 78 -3.93 -11.81 -0.98
CA ASN A 78 -4.52 -12.40 0.23
C ASN A 78 -4.89 -11.36 1.31
N LYS A 79 -5.56 -10.29 0.89
CA LYS A 79 -6.15 -9.32 1.81
C LYS A 79 -7.52 -9.81 2.22
N ARG A 80 -7.75 -9.89 3.53
CA ARG A 80 -9.03 -10.35 4.07
C ARG A 80 -10.04 -9.21 4.11
N ILE A 81 -11.25 -9.49 3.65
CA ILE A 81 -12.39 -8.58 3.84
C ILE A 81 -12.96 -8.82 5.23
N LEU A 82 -13.02 -7.76 6.03
CA LEU A 82 -13.51 -7.80 7.39
C LEU A 82 -15.00 -7.49 7.48
N ARG A 83 -15.48 -6.51 6.69
CA ARG A 83 -16.90 -6.12 6.64
C ARG A 83 -17.26 -5.51 5.30
N ILE A 84 -18.49 -5.72 4.88
CA ILE A 84 -19.13 -5.02 3.77
C ILE A 84 -20.29 -4.24 4.36
N GLY A 85 -20.37 -2.94 4.07
CA GLY A 85 -21.43 -2.09 4.61
C GLY A 85 -22.07 -1.22 3.54
N ASP A 86 -23.38 -0.99 3.68
CA ASP A 86 -24.16 -0.18 2.75
C ASP A 86 -24.12 1.32 3.08
N ASP A 87 -24.18 1.68 4.37
CA ASP A 87 -24.14 3.08 4.82
C ASP A 87 -22.75 3.48 5.33
N GLY A 88 -22.09 4.38 4.61
CA GLY A 88 -20.77 4.90 4.98
C GLY A 88 -20.74 5.73 6.28
N LYS A 89 -21.90 6.14 6.84
CA LYS A 89 -21.95 6.76 8.18
C LYS A 89 -21.50 5.81 9.28
N ASP A 90 -21.63 4.51 9.07
CA ASP A 90 -21.24 3.50 10.07
C ASP A 90 -19.74 3.42 10.28
N ILE A 91 -18.94 3.83 9.29
CA ILE A 91 -17.48 3.74 9.35
C ILE A 91 -16.80 5.10 9.45
N THR A 92 -17.47 6.17 9.04
CA THR A 92 -16.88 7.51 8.98
C THR A 92 -16.51 7.99 10.40
N PRO A 93 -15.22 8.29 10.67
CA PRO A 93 -14.82 8.84 11.97
C PRO A 93 -15.38 10.23 12.22
N ASN A 94 -15.39 10.66 13.47
CA ASN A 94 -15.73 12.03 13.85
C ASN A 94 -14.81 13.02 13.11
N GLY A 95 -15.39 13.97 12.37
CA GLY A 95 -14.63 14.90 11.51
C GLY A 95 -14.25 14.35 10.12
N GLY A 96 -14.63 13.11 9.79
CA GLY A 96 -14.42 12.49 8.48
C GLY A 96 -13.02 11.93 8.26
N PHE A 97 -12.83 11.22 7.14
CA PHE A 97 -11.52 10.67 6.77
C PHE A 97 -10.59 11.79 6.28
N LEU A 98 -9.36 11.82 6.79
CA LEU A 98 -8.36 12.81 6.41
C LEU A 98 -8.08 12.78 4.90
N HIS A 99 -8.14 13.94 4.26
CA HIS A 99 -8.00 14.12 2.81
C HIS A 99 -9.05 13.38 1.94
N TYR A 100 -10.09 12.78 2.51
CA TYR A 100 -11.19 12.14 1.79
C TYR A 100 -12.55 12.79 2.10
N GLY A 101 -12.91 12.90 3.38
CA GLY A 101 -14.22 13.35 3.85
C GLY A 101 -15.10 12.19 4.29
N ASN A 102 -16.42 12.36 4.17
CA ASN A 102 -17.41 11.37 4.62
C ASN A 102 -17.68 10.33 3.53
N VAL A 103 -17.77 9.06 3.92
CA VAL A 103 -18.18 7.99 3.00
C VAL A 103 -19.71 8.00 2.92
N ARG A 104 -20.26 8.06 1.71
CA ARG A 104 -21.71 8.13 1.45
C ARG A 104 -22.27 6.92 0.72
N THR A 105 -21.40 6.03 0.25
CA THR A 105 -21.72 4.87 -0.57
C THR A 105 -21.38 3.59 0.17
N GLN A 106 -21.67 2.44 -0.46
CA GLN A 106 -21.16 1.15 -0.01
C GLN A 106 -19.65 1.19 0.19
N TYR A 107 -19.18 0.44 1.19
CA TYR A 107 -17.76 0.39 1.54
C TYR A 107 -17.31 -1.03 1.88
N LEU A 108 -16.00 -1.22 1.76
CA LEU A 108 -15.29 -2.43 2.15
C LEU A 108 -14.31 -2.09 3.26
N LEU A 109 -14.34 -2.88 4.33
CA LEU A 109 -13.32 -2.83 5.37
C LEU A 109 -12.34 -3.97 5.11
N VAL A 110 -11.09 -3.62 4.78
CA VAL A 110 -10.03 -4.57 4.44
C VAL A 110 -8.99 -4.63 5.56
N HIS A 111 -8.48 -5.83 5.83
CA HIS A 111 -7.42 -6.03 6.80
C HIS A 111 -6.07 -5.46 6.31
N GLY A 112 -5.48 -4.57 7.13
CA GLY A 112 -4.15 -4.00 6.91
C GLY A 112 -4.12 -2.81 5.95
N SER A 113 -2.95 -2.53 5.41
CA SER A 113 -2.74 -1.43 4.46
C SER A 113 -3.05 -1.82 3.02
N ILE A 114 -3.27 -0.80 2.18
CA ILE A 114 -3.48 -0.91 0.73
C ILE A 114 -2.49 0.04 0.02
N PRO A 115 -1.93 -0.35 -1.14
CA PRO A 115 -0.99 0.50 -1.84
C PRO A 115 -1.70 1.70 -2.48
N GLY A 116 -1.26 2.91 -2.13
CA GLY A 116 -1.75 4.16 -2.72
C GLY A 116 -1.99 5.26 -1.68
N PRO A 117 -2.16 6.52 -2.11
CA PRO A 117 -2.70 7.59 -1.29
C PRO A 117 -4.23 7.48 -1.17
N THR A 118 -4.81 8.26 -0.27
CA THR A 118 -6.27 8.46 -0.18
C THR A 118 -6.83 8.94 -1.53
N LYS A 119 -8.10 8.60 -1.82
CA LYS A 119 -8.83 8.87 -3.09
C LYS A 119 -8.37 8.11 -4.33
N ARG A 120 -7.33 7.26 -4.24
CA ARG A 120 -6.88 6.48 -5.39
C ARG A 120 -7.86 5.36 -5.72
N LEU A 121 -8.15 5.18 -7.02
CA LEU A 121 -8.86 4.03 -7.53
C LEU A 121 -8.06 2.75 -7.28
N ILE A 122 -8.73 1.75 -6.75
CA ILE A 122 -8.18 0.45 -6.40
C ILE A 122 -8.96 -0.62 -7.18
N ARG A 123 -8.27 -1.60 -7.75
CA ARG A 123 -8.89 -2.75 -8.41
C ARG A 123 -8.83 -3.96 -7.49
N LEU A 124 -9.98 -4.56 -7.25
CA LEU A 124 -10.10 -5.82 -6.52
C LEU A 124 -10.27 -6.95 -7.52
N ARG A 125 -9.70 -8.11 -7.19
CA ARG A 125 -9.92 -9.37 -7.91
C ARG A 125 -9.94 -10.52 -6.91
N ASP A 126 -10.46 -11.66 -7.34
CA ASP A 126 -10.44 -12.87 -6.52
C ASP A 126 -9.02 -13.28 -6.15
N ALA A 127 -8.86 -13.85 -4.95
CA ALA A 127 -7.55 -14.28 -4.47
C ALA A 127 -6.99 -15.40 -5.36
N SER A 128 -5.92 -15.09 -6.08
CA SER A 128 -5.21 -16.07 -6.91
C SER A 128 -4.43 -17.10 -6.07
N ARG A 129 -4.17 -16.80 -4.79
CA ARG A 129 -3.36 -17.62 -3.87
C ARG A 129 -4.18 -18.15 -2.69
N ALA A 130 -5.40 -18.63 -2.96
CA ALA A 130 -6.37 -19.09 -1.97
C ALA A 130 -6.00 -20.38 -1.18
N GLY A 131 -4.85 -21.01 -1.49
CA GLY A 131 -4.47 -22.30 -0.91
C GLY A 131 -3.71 -22.25 0.43
N PHE A 132 -3.03 -21.15 0.75
CA PHE A 132 -2.07 -21.16 1.87
C PHE A 132 -2.68 -20.86 3.24
N VAL A 133 -3.77 -20.09 3.29
CA VAL A 133 -4.46 -19.71 4.54
C VAL A 133 -5.95 -19.79 4.29
N LYS A 134 -6.58 -20.86 4.76
CA LYS A 134 -8.04 -21.04 4.71
C LYS A 134 -8.64 -20.57 6.03
N LEU A 135 -9.30 -19.43 6.00
CA LEU A 135 -10.06 -18.89 7.12
C LEU A 135 -11.54 -18.98 6.77
N GLU A 136 -12.19 -20.05 7.19
CA GLU A 136 -13.57 -20.36 6.79
C GLU A 136 -14.60 -19.46 7.48
N LYS A 137 -14.36 -19.09 8.74
CA LYS A 137 -15.28 -18.26 9.51
C LYS A 137 -15.10 -16.79 9.17
N ALA A 138 -16.19 -16.04 8.98
CA ALA A 138 -16.12 -14.59 8.92
C ALA A 138 -15.60 -14.01 10.25
N PRO A 139 -14.77 -12.95 10.23
CA PRO A 139 -14.30 -12.33 11.46
C PRO A 139 -15.45 -11.62 12.19
N GLU A 140 -15.62 -11.92 13.47
CA GLU A 140 -16.57 -11.19 14.33
C GLU A 140 -15.94 -9.87 14.75
N LEU A 141 -16.44 -8.76 14.21
CA LEU A 141 -15.99 -7.41 14.55
C LEU A 141 -16.73 -6.93 15.80
N THR A 142 -16.03 -6.89 16.94
CA THR A 142 -16.59 -6.42 18.21
C THR A 142 -16.63 -4.90 18.32
N TYR A 143 -15.61 -4.21 17.80
CA TYR A 143 -15.48 -2.75 17.91
C TYR A 143 -14.82 -2.15 16.67
N ILE A 144 -15.32 -0.97 16.27
CA ILE A 144 -14.76 -0.14 15.20
C ILE A 144 -14.55 1.27 15.77
N SER A 145 -13.31 1.72 15.85
CA SER A 145 -12.98 3.07 16.32
C SER A 145 -13.48 4.14 15.35
N LYS A 146 -14.37 5.02 15.84
CA LYS A 146 -14.85 6.22 15.12
C LYS A 146 -14.23 7.52 15.64
N GLU A 147 -13.19 7.42 16.46
CA GLU A 147 -12.49 8.59 16.98
C GLU A 147 -11.86 9.41 15.85
N SER A 148 -11.86 10.74 16.01
CA SER A 148 -11.24 11.65 15.05
C SER A 148 -9.78 11.26 14.78
N LYS A 149 -9.40 11.28 13.51
CA LYS A 149 -8.01 11.08 13.06
C LYS A 149 -7.33 12.39 12.68
N GLN A 150 -8.02 13.51 12.84
CA GLN A 150 -7.42 14.83 12.82
C GLN A 150 -6.77 15.03 14.19
N GLY A 151 -5.46 15.32 14.22
CA GLY A 151 -4.73 15.47 15.47
C GLY A 151 -5.40 16.50 16.40
N VAL A 152 -5.27 16.28 17.70
CA VAL A 152 -5.48 17.35 18.70
C VAL A 152 -4.36 18.36 18.54
#